data_AF-A0A7K2QR42-F1
#
_entry.id   AF-A0A7K2QR42-F1
#
_cell.length_a   1.000
_cell.length_b   1.000
_cell.length_c   1.000
_cell.angle_alpha   90.00
_cell.angle_beta   90.00
_cell.angle_gamma   90.00
#
_symmetry.space_group_name_H-M   'P 1'
#
loop_
_entity.id
_entity.type
_entity.pdbx_description
1 polymer ?
#
loop_
_entity_poly.entity_id
_entity_poly.type
_entity_poly.pdbx_seq_one_letter_code
_entity_poly.pdbx_strand_id
1 'polypeptide(L)'
;AVDRVRSAQASAHREHAQAAREHTIAFDEVAEQVETRLDSEQVRRCLKGLTEVQRQAVTLAYYQGLTYREVAEALRTPLPTIKTRMRDG
;
A
#
# COMPACT_ATOMS: atom_id res chain seq x y z
N ALA A 1 6.51 45.41 -33.66
CA ALA A 1 7.71 44.77 -33.05
C ALA A 1 7.43 44.20 -31.65
N VAL A 2 6.50 44.76 -30.87
CA VAL A 2 6.20 44.36 -29.47
C VAL A 2 5.49 43.00 -29.35
N ASP A 3 4.59 42.63 -30.28
CA ASP A 3 3.84 41.36 -30.20
C ASP A 3 4.71 40.11 -30.27
N ARG A 4 5.84 40.15 -30.97
CA ARG A 4 6.78 39.02 -31.02
C ARG A 4 7.48 38.80 -29.69
N VAL A 5 7.90 39.87 -29.01
CA VAL A 5 8.54 39.80 -27.69
C VAL A 5 7.55 39.29 -26.65
N ARG A 6 6.30 39.77 -26.72
CA ARG A 6 5.22 39.32 -25.82
C ARG A 6 4.86 37.85 -26.03
N SER A 7 4.80 37.40 -27.27
CA SER A 7 4.57 35.98 -27.60
C SER A 7 5.71 35.08 -27.14
N ALA A 8 6.96 35.49 -27.32
CA ALA A 8 8.13 34.76 -26.85
C ALA A 8 8.18 34.67 -25.32
N GLN A 9 7.91 35.78 -24.60
CA GLN A 9 7.84 35.78 -23.14
C GLN A 9 6.67 34.93 -22.61
N ALA A 10 5.51 34.99 -23.27
CA ALA A 10 4.36 34.17 -22.90
C ALA A 10 4.64 32.67 -23.14
N SER A 11 5.41 32.33 -24.19
CA SER A 11 5.82 30.95 -24.47
C SER A 11 6.80 30.44 -23.42
N ALA A 12 7.84 31.23 -23.11
CA ALA A 12 8.79 30.90 -22.05
C ALA A 12 8.10 30.73 -20.69
N HIS A 13 7.18 31.62 -20.33
CA HIS A 13 6.44 31.50 -19.07
C HIS A 13 5.56 30.23 -19.01
N ARG A 14 4.94 29.84 -20.13
CA ARG A 14 4.19 28.58 -20.22
C ARG A 14 5.11 27.36 -20.11
N GLU A 15 6.25 27.37 -20.78
CA GLU A 15 7.24 26.29 -20.69
C GLU A 15 7.75 26.12 -19.25
N HIS A 16 8.06 27.22 -18.56
CA HIS A 16 8.44 27.17 -17.15
C HIS A 16 7.31 26.65 -16.25
N ALA A 17 6.07 27.10 -16.46
CA ALA A 17 4.94 26.61 -15.70
C ALA A 17 4.64 25.13 -15.96
N GLN A 18 4.83 24.67 -17.19
CA GLN A 18 4.67 23.26 -17.58
C GLN A 18 5.76 22.39 -16.96
N ALA A 19 7.03 22.79 -17.05
CA ALA A 19 8.15 22.08 -16.46
C ALA A 19 8.01 21.97 -14.93
N ALA A 20 7.53 23.03 -14.27
CA ALA A 20 7.24 23.00 -12.83
C ALA A 20 6.14 21.99 -12.49
N ARG A 21 5.06 21.94 -13.28
CA ARG A 21 3.96 20.97 -13.09
C ARG A 21 4.41 19.53 -13.33
N GLU A 22 5.16 19.29 -14.40
CA GLU A 22 5.69 17.96 -14.72
C GLU A 22 6.62 17.46 -13.60
N HIS A 23 7.45 18.33 -13.04
CA HIS A 23 8.30 17.99 -11.92
C HIS A 23 7.51 17.66 -10.64
N THR A 24 6.45 18.43 -10.33
CA THR A 24 5.56 18.12 -9.20
C THR A 24 4.89 16.76 -9.37
N ILE A 25 4.32 16.46 -10.53
CA ILE A 25 3.64 15.19 -10.80
C ILE A 25 4.61 14.00 -10.65
N ALA A 26 5.81 14.11 -11.23
CA ALA A 26 6.80 13.05 -11.11
C ALA A 26 7.26 12.80 -9.67
N PHE A 27 7.37 13.86 -8.85
CA PHE A 27 7.66 13.73 -7.43
C PHE A 27 6.53 13.01 -6.68
N ASP A 28 5.27 13.38 -6.94
CA ASP A 28 4.10 12.76 -6.32
C ASP A 28 4.00 11.27 -6.67
N GLU A 29 4.22 10.90 -7.95
CA GLU A 29 4.22 9.49 -8.38
C GLU A 29 5.32 8.67 -7.69
N VAL A 30 6.53 9.25 -7.55
CA VAL A 30 7.63 8.57 -6.84
C VAL A 30 7.31 8.43 -5.34
N ALA A 31 6.77 9.48 -4.72
CA ALA A 31 6.37 9.45 -3.32
C ALA A 31 5.31 8.37 -3.06
N GLU A 32 4.25 8.32 -3.87
CA GLU A 32 3.18 7.31 -3.76
C GLU A 32 3.73 5.89 -3.94
N GLN A 33 4.64 5.68 -4.88
CA GLN A 33 5.29 4.39 -5.08
C GLN A 33 6.16 3.98 -3.89
N VAL A 34 6.87 4.93 -3.27
CA VAL A 34 7.69 4.68 -2.08
C VAL A 34 6.80 4.34 -0.90
N GLU A 35 5.72 5.10 -0.66
CA GLU A 35 4.74 4.82 0.39
C GLU A 35 4.13 3.43 0.23
N THR A 36 3.66 3.08 -0.97
CA THR A 36 3.11 1.74 -1.26
C THR A 36 4.12 0.62 -0.99
N ARG A 37 5.40 0.84 -1.32
CA ARG A 37 6.47 -0.13 -1.04
C ARG A 37 6.71 -0.26 0.47
N LEU A 38 6.75 0.86 1.20
CA LEU A 38 6.93 0.87 2.65
C LEU A 38 5.78 0.16 3.37
N ASP A 39 4.53 0.40 2.95
CA ASP A 39 3.35 -0.29 3.48
C ASP A 39 3.41 -1.79 3.19
N SER A 40 3.76 -2.17 1.96
CA SER A 40 3.94 -3.57 1.58
C SER A 40 5.05 -4.25 2.39
N GLU A 41 6.15 -3.55 2.67
CA GLU A 41 7.22 -4.04 3.53
C GLU A 41 6.78 -4.16 4.99
N GLN A 42 6.02 -3.19 5.51
CA GLN A 42 5.48 -3.19 6.86
C GLN A 42 4.57 -4.41 7.05
N VAL A 43 3.65 -4.65 6.12
CA VAL A 43 2.78 -5.85 6.13
C VAL A 43 3.61 -7.13 6.08
N ARG A 44 4.62 -7.21 5.19
CA ARG A 44 5.50 -8.38 5.10
C ARG A 44 6.29 -8.61 6.39
N ARG A 45 6.76 -7.55 7.06
CA ARG A 45 7.46 -7.66 8.36
C ARG A 45 6.52 -8.13 9.46
N CYS A 46 5.31 -7.59 9.54
CA CYS A 46 4.30 -8.04 10.51
C CYS A 46 3.97 -9.52 10.29
N LEU A 47 3.70 -9.92 9.04
CA LEU A 47 3.48 -11.32 8.69
C LEU A 47 4.67 -12.20 9.08
N LYS A 48 5.93 -11.75 8.93
CA LYS A 48 7.11 -12.52 9.38
C LYS A 48 7.19 -12.68 10.90
N GLY A 49 6.65 -11.73 11.67
CA GLY A 49 6.60 -11.80 13.14
C GLY A 49 5.56 -12.79 13.70
N LEU A 50 4.60 -13.21 12.88
CA LEU A 50 3.61 -14.21 13.28
C LEU A 50 4.24 -15.58 13.49
N THR A 51 3.82 -16.25 14.56
CA THR A 51 4.05 -17.69 14.71
C THR A 51 3.41 -18.44 13.53
N GLU A 52 3.92 -19.62 13.20
CA GLU A 52 3.40 -20.43 12.08
C GLU A 52 1.88 -20.65 12.19
N VAL A 53 1.41 -20.86 13.41
CA VAL A 53 -0.02 -21.12 13.68
C VAL A 53 -0.88 -19.85 13.53
N GLN A 54 -0.37 -18.67 13.90
CA GLN A 54 -1.05 -17.40 13.62
C GLN A 54 -1.09 -17.10 12.12
N ARG A 55 0.02 -17.34 11.42
CA ARG A 55 0.09 -17.19 9.95
C ARG A 55 -0.95 -18.08 9.26
N GLN A 56 -1.03 -19.35 9.63
CA GLN A 56 -2.03 -20.28 9.09
C GLN A 56 -3.46 -19.81 9.35
N ALA A 57 -3.77 -19.34 10.57
CA ALA A 57 -5.09 -18.81 10.89
C ALA A 57 -5.47 -17.59 10.04
N VAL A 58 -4.54 -16.64 9.87
CA VAL A 58 -4.72 -15.46 9.02
C VAL A 58 -4.88 -15.86 7.55
N THR A 59 -4.07 -16.80 7.05
CA THR A 59 -4.16 -17.28 5.67
C THR A 59 -5.53 -17.89 5.36
N LEU A 60 -6.00 -18.79 6.21
CA LEU A 60 -7.29 -19.46 6.02
C LEU A 60 -8.46 -18.48 6.08
N ALA A 61 -8.43 -17.52 7.01
CA ALA A 61 -9.52 -16.56 7.16
C ALA A 61 -9.57 -15.54 6.02
N TYR A 62 -8.44 -14.91 5.69
CA TYR A 62 -8.42 -13.76 4.78
C TYR A 62 -8.19 -14.13 3.31
N TYR A 63 -7.42 -15.18 3.04
CA TYR A 63 -7.11 -15.59 1.66
C TYR A 63 -7.98 -16.74 1.18
N GLN A 64 -8.46 -17.60 2.08
CA GLN A 64 -9.38 -18.69 1.71
C GLN A 64 -10.84 -18.41 2.10
N GLY A 65 -11.12 -17.27 2.75
CA GLY A 65 -12.48 -16.85 3.08
C GLY A 65 -13.16 -17.68 4.16
N LEU A 66 -12.41 -18.50 4.92
CA LEU A 66 -12.98 -19.34 5.97
C LEU A 66 -13.42 -18.49 7.17
N THR A 67 -14.58 -18.82 7.73
CA THR A 67 -15.01 -18.28 9.01
C THR A 67 -14.11 -18.78 10.15
N TYR A 68 -14.08 -18.09 11.29
CA TYR A 68 -13.27 -18.54 12.44
C TYR A 68 -13.65 -19.95 12.93
N ARG A 69 -14.89 -20.39 12.70
CA ARG A 69 -15.34 -21.75 13.02
C ARG A 69 -14.71 -22.76 12.06
N GLU A 70 -14.74 -22.49 10.76
CA GLU A 70 -14.12 -23.37 9.75
C GLU A 70 -12.60 -23.42 9.90
N VAL A 71 -11.95 -22.31 10.29
CA VAL A 71 -10.51 -22.29 10.65
C VAL A 71 -10.23 -23.18 11.87
N ALA A 72 -11.09 -23.11 12.88
CA ALA A 72 -10.97 -23.94 14.09
C ALA A 72 -11.08 -25.43 13.77
N GLU A 73 -11.99 -25.80 12.88
CA GLU A 73 -12.17 -27.16 12.38
C GLU A 73 -10.96 -27.61 11.54
N ALA A 74 -10.52 -26.79 10.58
CA ALA A 74 -9.38 -27.08 9.71
C ALA A 74 -8.07 -27.30 10.49
N LEU A 75 -7.84 -26.49 11.53
CA LEU A 75 -6.66 -26.57 12.39
C LEU A 75 -6.85 -27.47 13.61
N ARG A 76 -7.99 -28.17 13.74
CA ARG A 76 -8.36 -29.02 14.90
C ARG A 76 -8.06 -28.34 16.25
N THR A 77 -8.36 -27.05 16.32
CA THR A 77 -8.04 -26.17 17.45
C THR A 77 -9.37 -25.60 17.99
N PRO A 78 -9.55 -25.43 19.31
CA PRO A 78 -10.74 -24.78 19.86
C PRO A 78 -10.99 -23.37 19.26
N LEU A 79 -12.24 -23.05 18.94
CA LEU A 79 -12.65 -21.74 18.44
C LEU A 79 -12.18 -20.56 19.32
N PRO A 80 -12.22 -20.62 20.67
CA PRO A 80 -11.69 -19.56 21.51
C PRO A 80 -10.20 -19.29 21.24
N THR A 81 -9.40 -20.34 21.04
CA THR A 81 -7.97 -20.22 20.72
C THR A 81 -7.74 -19.57 19.36
N ILE A 82 -8.55 -19.88 18.35
CA ILE A 82 -8.49 -19.18 17.05
C ILE A 82 -8.80 -17.69 17.22
N LYS A 83 -9.85 -17.34 17.96
CA LYS A 83 -10.20 -15.93 18.21
C LYS A 83 -9.06 -15.18 18.89
N THR A 84 -8.41 -15.78 19.89
CA THR A 84 -7.27 -15.17 20.57
C THR A 84 -6.06 -15.02 19.62
N ARG A 85 -5.72 -16.04 18.83
CA ARG A 85 -4.62 -15.98 17.85
C ARG A 85 -4.83 -14.92 16.76
N MET A 86 -6.07 -14.69 16.33
CA MET A 86 -6.43 -13.66 15.36
C MET A 86 -6.41 -12.25 15.96
N ARG A 87 -6.53 -12.13 17.28
CA ARG A 87 -6.45 -10.86 18.01
C ARG A 87 -5.02 -10.49 18.40
N ASP A 88 -4.20 -11.49 18.71
CA ASP A 88 -2.82 -11.31 19.20
C ASP A 88 -1.78 -11.30 18.05
N GLY A 89 -2.23 -11.38 16.79
CA GLY A 89 -1.41 -11.28 15.58
C GLY A 89 -1.50 -9.91 14.92
#